data_AF-D5UAI3-F1
#
_entry.id   AF-D5UAI3-F1
#
_cell.length_a   1.000
_cell.length_b   1.000
_cell.length_c   1.000
_cell.angle_alpha   90.00
_cell.angle_beta   90.00
_cell.angle_gamma   90.00
#
_symmetry.space_group_name_H-M   'P 1'
#
loop_
_entity.id
_entity.type
_entity.pdbx_description
1 polymer ?
#
loop_
_entity_poly.entity_id
_entity_poly.type
_entity_poly.pdbx_seq_one_letter_code
_entity_poly.pdbx_strand_id
1 'polypeptide(L)'
;MNLWILSEEYPRLQTLNTIIKMFLKDNNFSSFIDNIRVIPMLENNSFNFTYKVIGINCNKIKNIFIKIVKGSSSFADYLIFYQNDEPKYSDNPIYAIEETKTDDKESRNTSIYQRAIKFIFIDTYYKNVKK
;
A
#
# COMPACT_ATOMS: atom_id res chain seq x y z
N MET A 1 2.56 -16.05 -3.30
CA MET A 1 3.21 -14.71 -3.29
C MET A 1 2.77 -13.95 -2.06
N ASN A 2 3.48 -12.89 -1.69
CA ASN A 2 3.09 -11.99 -0.61
C ASN A 2 2.52 -10.69 -1.21
N LEU A 3 1.63 -10.04 -0.46
CA LEU A 3 1.14 -8.71 -0.77
C LEU A 3 1.88 -7.72 0.13
N TRP A 4 2.57 -6.76 -0.46
CA TRP A 4 3.29 -5.71 0.26
C TRP A 4 2.59 -4.37 0.07
N ILE A 5 2.39 -3.66 1.17
CA ILE A 5 1.78 -2.33 1.23
C ILE A 5 2.84 -1.39 1.81
N LEU A 6 3.45 -0.57 0.97
CA LEU A 6 4.42 0.44 1.39
C LEU A 6 3.69 1.75 1.62
N SER A 7 4.02 2.45 2.71
CA SER A 7 3.48 3.77 3.03
C SER A 7 4.50 4.59 3.82
N GLU A 8 4.36 5.91 3.80
CA GLU A 8 5.17 6.82 4.65
C GLU A 8 4.67 6.87 6.10
N GLU A 9 3.39 6.52 6.32
CA GLU A 9 2.73 6.61 7.63
C GLU A 9 2.01 5.31 7.97
N TYR A 10 1.73 5.11 9.27
CA TYR A 10 0.99 3.94 9.72
C TYR A 10 -0.48 4.02 9.25
N PRO A 11 -0.95 3.07 8.42
CA PRO A 11 -2.27 3.17 7.81
C PRO A 11 -3.41 2.92 8.79
N ARG A 12 -4.55 3.57 8.51
CA ARG A 12 -5.82 3.25 9.18
C ARG A 12 -6.28 1.84 8.77
N LEU A 13 -6.85 1.09 9.71
CA LEU A 13 -7.36 -0.27 9.46
C LEU A 13 -8.42 -0.29 8.34
N GLN A 14 -9.26 0.74 8.27
CA GLN A 14 -10.26 0.85 7.22
C GLN A 14 -9.62 1.01 5.83
N THR A 15 -8.58 1.83 5.72
CA THR A 15 -7.82 2.02 4.48
C THR A 15 -7.16 0.72 4.04
N LEU A 16 -6.51 -0.01 4.96
CA LEU A 16 -5.96 -1.35 4.67
C LEU A 16 -7.01 -2.32 4.14
N ASN A 17 -8.19 -2.37 4.78
CA ASN A 17 -9.27 -3.25 4.34
C ASN A 17 -9.73 -2.90 2.91
N THR A 18 -9.85 -1.61 2.60
CA THR A 18 -10.19 -1.15 1.24
C THR A 18 -9.15 -1.55 0.22
N ILE A 19 -7.86 -1.31 0.49
CA ILE A 19 -6.76 -1.68 -0.40
C ILE A 19 -6.75 -3.19 -0.68
N ILE A 20 -6.88 -4.00 0.37
CA ILE A 20 -6.84 -5.46 0.26
C ILE A 20 -8.06 -5.98 -0.50
N LYS A 21 -9.27 -5.47 -0.22
CA LYS A 21 -10.49 -5.85 -0.96
C LYS A 21 -10.41 -5.46 -2.43
N MET A 22 -9.85 -4.28 -2.73
CA MET A 22 -9.62 -3.83 -4.11
C MET A 22 -8.68 -4.80 -4.83
N PHE A 23 -7.53 -5.12 -4.24
CA PHE A 23 -6.58 -6.10 -4.79
C PHE A 23 -7.25 -7.46 -5.06
N LEU A 24 -8.00 -7.98 -4.09
CA LEU A 24 -8.67 -9.28 -4.22
C LEU A 24 -9.72 -9.28 -5.33
N LYS A 25 -10.52 -8.21 -5.42
CA LYS A 25 -11.57 -8.06 -6.44
C LYS A 25 -10.97 -7.99 -7.84
N ASP A 26 -9.97 -7.14 -8.05
CA ASP A 26 -9.34 -6.94 -9.36
C ASP A 26 -8.66 -8.20 -9.90
N ASN A 27 -8.18 -9.06 -9.00
CA ASN A 27 -7.54 -10.33 -9.35
C ASN A 27 -8.52 -11.52 -9.34
N ASN A 28 -9.81 -11.29 -9.09
CA ASN A 28 -10.83 -12.34 -8.92
C ASN A 28 -10.42 -13.43 -7.90
N PHE A 29 -9.81 -13.02 -6.78
CA PHE A 29 -9.40 -13.92 -5.72
C PHE A 29 -10.48 -14.07 -4.65
N SER A 30 -10.87 -15.31 -4.38
CA SER A 30 -11.71 -15.65 -3.23
C SER A 30 -10.90 -15.57 -1.94
N SER A 31 -11.51 -15.03 -0.88
CA SER A 31 -10.88 -14.93 0.43
C SER A 31 -11.92 -14.91 1.56
N PHE A 32 -11.49 -15.31 2.75
CA PHE A 32 -12.20 -15.07 3.99
C PHE A 32 -11.54 -13.89 4.70
N ILE A 33 -12.35 -12.90 5.09
CA ILE A 33 -11.89 -11.71 5.79
C ILE A 33 -12.62 -11.66 7.14
N ASP A 34 -11.87 -11.85 8.20
CA ASP A 34 -12.31 -11.74 9.59
C ASP A 34 -11.86 -10.38 10.18
N ASN A 35 -11.74 -10.29 11.50
CA ASN A 35 -11.17 -9.14 12.19
C ASN A 35 -9.68 -8.98 11.84
N ILE A 36 -9.41 -7.99 11.00
CA ILE A 36 -8.05 -7.61 10.60
C ILE A 36 -7.27 -7.10 11.81
N ARG A 37 -6.05 -7.59 12.00
CA ARG A 37 -5.10 -7.09 12.99
C ARG A 37 -3.74 -6.88 12.34
N VAL A 38 -3.00 -5.90 12.85
CA VAL A 38 -1.67 -5.55 12.38
C VAL A 38 -0.69 -5.80 13.52
N ILE A 39 0.33 -6.63 13.27
CA ILE A 39 1.29 -7.06 14.28
C ILE A 39 2.70 -6.66 13.82
N PRO A 40 3.51 -6.00 14.67
CA PRO A 40 4.89 -5.68 14.31
C PRO A 40 5.72 -6.95 14.13
N MET A 41 6.56 -6.98 13.10
CA MET A 41 7.52 -8.05 12.90
C MET A 41 8.85 -7.69 13.56
N LEU A 42 9.39 -8.62 14.33
CA LEU A 42 10.70 -8.51 14.96
C LEU A 42 11.67 -9.42 14.23
N GLU A 43 12.76 -8.85 13.72
CA GLU A 43 13.90 -9.59 13.20
C GLU A 43 15.07 -9.40 14.17
N ASN A 44 15.59 -10.50 14.72
CA ASN A 44 16.69 -10.46 15.71
C ASN A 44 16.42 -9.49 16.89
N ASN A 45 15.20 -9.53 17.44
CA ASN A 45 14.70 -8.59 18.48
C ASN A 45 14.70 -7.10 18.08
N SER A 46 14.94 -6.78 16.81
CA SER A 46 14.89 -5.42 16.28
C SER A 46 13.65 -5.22 15.42
N PHE A 47 12.98 -4.10 15.63
CA PHE A 47 11.86 -3.71 14.81
C PHE A 47 12.35 -2.98 13.56
N ASN A 48 11.98 -3.48 12.39
CA ASN A 48 12.44 -2.97 11.09
C ASN A 48 11.33 -2.20 10.32
N PHE A 49 10.35 -1.65 11.03
CA PHE A 49 9.21 -0.94 10.44
C PHE A 49 8.29 -1.79 9.55
N THR A 50 8.40 -3.12 9.65
CA THR A 50 7.54 -4.07 8.93
C THR A 50 6.50 -4.63 9.88
N TYR A 51 5.25 -4.68 9.41
CA TYR A 51 4.13 -5.27 10.11
C TYR A 51 3.51 -6.38 9.27
N LYS A 52 2.99 -7.41 9.93
CA LYS A 52 2.18 -8.44 9.31
C LYS A 52 0.71 -8.16 9.55
N VAL A 53 -0.08 -8.23 8.49
CA VAL A 53 -1.54 -8.18 8.56
C VAL A 53 -2.07 -9.60 8.68
N ILE A 54 -2.92 -9.84 9.68
CA ILE A 54 -3.59 -11.12 9.91
C ILE A 54 -5.12 -10.93 9.92
N GLY A 55 -5.86 -12.03 9.86
CA GLY A 55 -7.33 -12.00 9.76
C GLY A 55 -7.85 -12.03 8.32
N ILE A 56 -6.99 -12.31 7.35
CA ILE A 56 -7.36 -12.54 5.95
C ILE A 56 -6.75 -13.86 5.51
N ASN A 57 -7.59 -14.73 4.94
CA ASN A 57 -7.17 -16.01 4.39
C ASN A 57 -7.51 -16.07 2.90
N CYS A 58 -6.48 -16.17 2.06
CA CYS A 58 -6.60 -16.32 0.61
C CYS A 58 -5.54 -17.31 0.13
N ASN A 59 -5.93 -18.34 -0.61
CA ASN A 59 -5.00 -19.37 -1.09
C ASN A 59 -3.93 -18.83 -2.06
N LYS A 60 -4.13 -17.66 -2.66
CA LYS A 60 -3.15 -17.01 -3.54
C LYS A 60 -2.14 -16.13 -2.78
N ILE A 61 -2.51 -15.65 -1.59
CA ILE A 61 -1.70 -14.72 -0.80
C ILE A 61 -1.16 -15.44 0.44
N LYS A 62 0.16 -15.63 0.49
CA LYS A 62 0.83 -16.29 1.63
C LYS A 62 0.88 -15.38 2.85
N ASN A 63 1.26 -14.13 2.66
CA ASN A 63 1.29 -13.12 3.72
C ASN A 63 0.93 -11.75 3.15
N ILE A 64 0.42 -10.89 4.03
CA ILE A 64 0.21 -9.47 3.75
C ILE A 64 1.08 -8.68 4.71
N PHE A 65 1.90 -7.79 4.17
CA PHE A 65 2.85 -6.99 4.92
C PHE A 65 2.60 -5.51 4.69
N ILE A 66 2.83 -4.72 5.74
CA ILE A 66 2.90 -3.27 5.67
C ILE A 66 4.35 -2.91 5.98
N LYS A 67 4.96 -2.05 5.18
CA LYS A 67 6.28 -1.51 5.48
C LYS A 67 6.24 0.00 5.48
N ILE A 68 6.64 0.59 6.60
CA ILE A 68 6.79 2.04 6.70
C ILE A 68 8.15 2.40 6.14
N VAL A 69 8.15 3.20 5.08
CA VAL A 69 9.36 3.60 4.35
C VAL A 69 9.47 5.11 4.33
N LYS A 70 10.69 5.63 4.30
CA LYS A 70 10.94 7.06 4.07
C LYS A 70 11.47 7.24 2.66
N GLY A 71 10.71 7.93 1.81
CA GLY A 71 11.18 8.37 0.51
C GLY A 71 12.20 9.51 0.62
N SER A 72 12.99 9.74 -0.42
CA SER A 72 13.76 10.99 -0.60
C SER A 72 12.86 12.18 -0.99
N SER A 73 11.65 11.90 -1.47
CA SER A 73 10.57 12.83 -1.79
C SER A 73 9.24 12.12 -1.54
N SER A 74 8.17 12.84 -1.17
CA SER A 74 6.89 12.16 -0.92
C SER A 74 6.35 11.50 -2.18
N PHE A 75 5.95 10.23 -2.04
CA PHE A 75 5.35 9.44 -3.11
C PHE A 75 3.83 9.33 -2.93
N ALA A 76 3.19 8.44 -3.67
CA ALA A 76 1.79 8.07 -3.42
C ALA A 76 1.58 7.65 -1.96
N ASP A 77 0.41 7.88 -1.36
CA ASP A 77 0.18 7.47 0.04
C ASP A 77 0.42 5.95 0.26
N TYR A 78 0.14 5.13 -0.76
CA TYR A 78 0.43 3.70 -0.74
C TYR A 78 1.00 3.19 -2.07
N LEU A 79 2.01 2.33 -1.99
CA LEU A 79 2.49 1.51 -3.11
C LEU A 79 2.26 0.04 -2.80
N ILE A 80 1.61 -0.66 -3.74
CA ILE A 80 1.22 -2.05 -3.55
C ILE A 80 2.04 -2.94 -4.47
N PHE A 81 2.63 -4.00 -3.92
CA PHE A 81 3.40 -4.99 -4.68
C PHE A 81 2.86 -6.38 -4.40
N TYR A 82 2.90 -7.25 -5.40
CA TYR A 82 2.51 -8.64 -5.27
C TYR A 82 3.67 -9.53 -5.73
N GLN A 83 4.52 -9.92 -4.79
CA GLN A 83 5.79 -10.61 -5.02
C GLN A 83 6.22 -11.39 -3.78
N ASN A 84 7.24 -12.25 -3.88
CA ASN A 84 7.68 -13.04 -2.72
C ASN A 84 8.53 -12.22 -1.75
N ASP A 85 9.50 -11.49 -2.26
CA ASP A 85 10.48 -10.76 -1.45
C ASP A 85 10.04 -9.32 -1.18
N GLU A 86 10.67 -8.67 -0.20
CA GLU A 86 10.43 -7.25 0.08
C GLU A 86 10.73 -6.38 -1.16
N PRO A 87 9.86 -5.40 -1.49
CA PRO A 87 10.06 -4.52 -2.63
C PRO A 87 11.34 -3.70 -2.55
N LYS A 88 12.07 -3.64 -3.67
CA LYS A 88 13.23 -2.77 -3.88
C LYS A 88 12.85 -1.58 -4.76
N TYR A 89 13.68 -0.54 -4.77
CA TYR A 89 13.49 0.63 -5.65
C TYR A 89 13.38 0.29 -7.15
N SER A 90 13.95 -0.84 -7.59
CA SER A 90 13.87 -1.31 -8.98
C SER A 90 12.57 -2.06 -9.31
N ASP A 91 11.80 -2.46 -8.29
CA ASP A 91 10.58 -3.21 -8.48
C ASP A 91 9.44 -2.27 -8.86
N ASN A 92 8.46 -2.79 -9.62
CA ASN A 92 7.33 -1.99 -10.08
C ASN A 92 6.10 -2.30 -9.22
N PRO A 93 5.45 -1.28 -8.61
CA PRO A 93 4.21 -1.50 -7.89
C PRO A 93 3.09 -1.86 -8.88
N ILE A 94 2.15 -2.69 -8.43
CA ILE A 94 0.93 -3.00 -9.19
C ILE A 94 -0.16 -1.93 -9.01
N TYR A 95 -0.12 -1.22 -7.88
CA TYR A 95 -0.98 -0.07 -7.60
C TYR A 95 -0.18 1.05 -6.92
N ALA A 96 -0.54 2.28 -7.25
CA ALA A 96 -0.15 3.47 -6.50
C ALA A 96 -1.42 4.22 -6.11
N ILE A 97 -1.66 4.39 -4.82
CA ILE A 97 -2.94 4.88 -4.27
C ILE A 97 -2.70 6.18 -3.52
N GLU A 98 -3.51 7.20 -3.82
CA GLU A 98 -3.58 8.46 -3.09
C GLU A 98 -4.88 8.50 -2.29
N GLU A 99 -4.77 8.70 -0.98
CA GLU A 99 -5.89 8.82 -0.06
C GLU A 99 -6.44 10.24 -0.11
N THR A 100 -7.66 10.40 -0.62
CA THR A 100 -8.35 11.69 -0.57
C THR A 100 -8.85 11.94 0.85
N LYS A 101 -8.24 12.91 1.54
CA LYS A 101 -8.76 13.43 2.81
C LYS A 101 -10.02 14.25 2.51
N THR A 102 -11.21 13.69 2.72
CA THR A 102 -12.46 14.45 2.73
C THR A 102 -12.66 15.07 4.11
N ASP A 103 -12.08 16.25 4.31
CA ASP A 103 -12.55 17.20 5.33
C ASP A 103 -12.82 18.52 4.60
N ASP A 104 -14.09 18.95 4.59
CA ASP A 104 -14.63 20.10 3.85
C ASP A 104 -14.07 21.48 4.30
N LYS A 105 -12.93 21.54 4.98
CA LYS A 105 -12.26 22.78 5.38
C LYS A 105 -10.98 23.11 4.60
N GLU A 106 -10.41 22.16 3.85
CA GLU A 106 -9.18 22.39 3.06
C GLU A 106 -9.28 21.99 1.58
N SER A 107 -10.47 22.08 0.98
CA SER A 107 -10.59 22.09 -0.47
C SER A 107 -10.23 23.48 -1.04
N ARG A 108 -8.96 23.90 -0.89
CA ARG A 108 -8.37 24.97 -1.71
C ARG A 108 -7.70 24.30 -2.91
N ASN A 109 -8.11 24.69 -4.11
CA ASN A 109 -7.76 24.13 -5.43
C ASN A 109 -6.24 24.10 -5.79
N THR A 110 -5.33 24.37 -4.86
CA THR A 110 -3.88 24.19 -5.02
C THR A 110 -3.44 22.71 -4.96
N SER A 111 -4.27 21.82 -4.40
CA SER A 111 -3.94 20.41 -4.19
C SER A 111 -4.10 19.52 -5.44
N ILE A 112 -4.80 20.00 -6.46
CA ILE A 112 -4.97 19.30 -7.75
C ILE A 112 -3.65 19.24 -8.52
N TYR A 113 -2.87 20.33 -8.51
CA TYR A 113 -1.57 20.38 -9.19
C TYR A 113 -0.51 19.48 -8.53
N GLN A 114 -0.47 19.42 -7.20
CA GLN A 114 0.46 18.52 -6.49
C GLN A 114 0.13 17.04 -6.76
N ARG A 115 -1.16 16.69 -6.80
CA ARG A 115 -1.62 15.34 -7.14
C ARG A 115 -1.33 14.97 -8.59
N ALA A 116 -1.55 15.88 -9.54
CA ALA A 116 -1.21 15.66 -10.94
C ALA A 116 0.30 15.42 -11.14
N ILE A 117 1.15 16.19 -10.44
CA ILE A 117 2.61 15.99 -10.47
C ILE A 117 2.97 14.59 -9.95
N LYS A 118 2.37 14.12 -8.85
CA LYS A 118 2.63 12.77 -8.34
C LYS A 118 2.20 11.67 -9.31
N PHE A 119 1.07 11.82 -10.00
CA PHE A 119 0.66 10.88 -11.06
C PHE A 119 1.62 10.89 -12.26
N ILE A 120 2.20 12.04 -12.61
CA ILE A 120 3.27 12.15 -13.61
C ILE A 120 4.55 11.46 -13.12
N PHE A 121 4.90 11.59 -11.83
CA PHE A 121 6.04 10.87 -11.23
C PHE A 121 5.83 9.35 -11.28
N ILE A 122 4.63 8.85 -10.96
CA ILE A 122 4.28 7.43 -11.08
C ILE A 122 4.48 6.95 -12.53
N ASP A 123 4.01 7.70 -13.53
CA ASP A 123 4.20 7.34 -14.95
C ASP A 123 5.68 7.39 -15.40
N THR A 124 6.46 8.30 -14.80
CA THR A 124 7.88 8.48 -15.14
C THR A 124 8.73 7.33 -14.60
N TYR A 125 8.44 6.86 -13.39
CA TYR A 125 9.20 5.79 -12.74
C TYR A 125 8.66 4.38 -13.04
N TYR A 126 7.36 4.24 -13.32
CA TYR A 126 6.72 2.94 -13.47
C TYR A 126 5.74 2.92 -14.66
N LYS A 127 6.15 2.30 -15.77
CA LYS A 127 5.44 2.38 -17.06
C LYS A 127 4.11 1.59 -17.14
N ASN A 128 3.78 0.74 -16.16
CA ASN A 128 2.64 -0.21 -16.22
C ASN A 128 1.81 -0.28 -14.92
N VAL A 129 1.64 0.82 -14.19
CA VAL A 129 0.92 0.84 -12.90
C VAL A 129 -0.55 1.20 -13.09
N LYS A 130 -1.46 0.45 -12.46
CA LYS A 130 -2.87 0.85 -12.36
C LYS A 130 -3.03 1.94 -11.31
N LYS A 131 -3.69 3.04 -11.67
CA LYS A 131 -3.98 4.20 -10.83
C LYS A 131 -5.40 4.14 -10.29
#